data_AF-A0A2K8LQ80-F1
#
_entry.id   AF-A0A2K8LQ80-F1
#
_cell.length_a   1.000
_cell.length_b   1.000
_cell.length_c   1.000
_cell.angle_alpha   90.00
_cell.angle_beta   90.00
_cell.angle_gamma   90.00
#
_symmetry.space_group_name_H-M   'P 1'
#
loop_
_entity.id
_entity.type
_entity.pdbx_description
1 polymer ?
#
loop_
_entity_poly.entity_id
_entity_poly.type
_entity_poly.pdbx_seq_one_letter_code
_entity_poly.pdbx_strand_id
1 'polypeptide(L)'
;MTDGYRVAPAKLATAASELDTRAGALRTAQQSVAGEKVPATAFGQLSASSGCAAGLAKTLSALAADVDQRVTRVQVLRDGLTASSAGYRRADEQVAAMYRSLLPEDPVPSAGKSAASGGWAGTIAANRMKVSDALAAERTRLAGLADPDAIARSKRRIALYQSIIDDHRQILRFDPSGNGRIAELVGSIQPGTRNVGLFVPGVHTRMDTFQSYADLGRSLVAADPSGRTAMVVWADGVFPQNVTTEGAEASYAQTMAPNLKAFGDELRGQVDAQTGGSATITAIGHSYGGATVGLADQQGLPVDRVLHVESAGMGHGVWRPADLPPSQAGVQRYSMTAPLDPIVLAQGNAGALEWTGIGHGADPDTFPGVTELTTGRDAAGNVQWGLSSHSGVLKPGSDSWENIYGVLTGGHVTEAPVPVPAVLP
;
A
#
# COMPACT_ATOMS: atom_id res chain seq x y z
N MET A 1 12.08 24.31 6.44
CA MET A 1 11.88 24.45 4.98
C MET A 1 11.50 23.06 4.46
N THR A 2 10.28 22.54 4.64
CA THR A 2 9.00 22.87 3.95
C THR A 2 9.16 23.03 2.44
N ASP A 3 9.30 21.90 1.75
CA ASP A 3 8.55 21.52 0.54
C ASP A 3 9.22 20.30 -0.09
N GLY A 4 8.75 19.11 0.31
CA GLY A 4 9.13 17.86 -0.36
C GLY A 4 8.69 17.92 -1.82
N TYR A 5 9.57 17.51 -2.73
CA TYR A 5 9.38 17.52 -4.19
C TYR A 5 8.17 16.67 -4.63
N ARG A 6 6.94 17.20 -4.46
CA ARG A 6 5.76 16.76 -5.21
C ARG A 6 5.70 17.56 -6.50
N VAL A 7 6.37 17.08 -7.53
CA VAL A 7 6.20 17.63 -8.88
C VAL A 7 4.78 17.30 -9.32
N ALA A 8 3.88 18.28 -9.32
CA ALA A 8 2.53 18.09 -9.83
C ALA A 8 2.57 18.09 -11.37
N PRO A 9 2.21 17.00 -12.07
CA PRO A 9 2.25 16.93 -13.54
C PRO A 9 1.45 18.06 -14.22
N ALA A 10 0.41 18.57 -13.56
CA ALA A 10 -0.37 19.73 -13.96
C ALA A 10 0.47 21.02 -13.98
N LYS A 11 1.33 21.26 -12.98
CA LYS A 11 2.21 22.44 -12.94
C LYS A 11 3.25 22.42 -14.06
N LEU A 12 3.79 21.25 -14.39
CA LEU A 12 4.68 21.09 -15.55
C LEU A 12 3.96 21.36 -16.88
N ALA A 13 2.71 20.91 -17.01
CA ALA A 13 1.90 21.18 -18.19
C ALA A 13 1.55 22.67 -18.32
N THR A 14 1.21 23.35 -17.21
CA THR A 14 1.00 24.80 -17.18
C THR A 14 2.26 25.56 -17.61
N ALA A 15 3.42 25.21 -17.06
CA ALA A 15 4.69 25.84 -17.44
C ALA A 15 5.04 25.61 -18.92
N ALA A 16 4.78 24.41 -19.46
CA ALA A 16 4.95 24.13 -20.89
C ALA A 16 4.03 25.01 -21.75
N SER A 17 2.76 25.19 -21.36
CA SER A 17 1.81 26.06 -22.05
C SER A 17 2.23 27.53 -22.04
N GLU A 18 2.80 28.00 -20.94
CA GLU A 18 3.35 29.36 -20.84
C GLU A 18 4.55 29.56 -21.75
N LEU A 19 5.47 28.59 -21.81
CA LEU A 19 6.61 28.64 -22.74
C LEU A 19 6.16 28.63 -24.20
N ASP A 20 5.12 27.87 -24.53
CA ASP A 20 4.58 27.84 -25.89
C ASP A 20 3.96 29.19 -26.29
N THR A 21 3.24 29.83 -25.36
CA THR A 21 2.70 31.19 -25.53
C THR A 21 3.83 32.20 -25.78
N ARG A 22 4.92 32.15 -25.00
CA ARG A 22 6.09 33.02 -25.16
C ARG A 22 6.82 32.77 -26.48
N ALA A 23 6.96 31.52 -26.88
CA ALA A 23 7.54 31.15 -28.18
C ALA A 23 6.69 31.71 -29.35
N GLY A 24 5.36 31.68 -29.21
CA GLY A 24 4.44 32.32 -30.14
C GLY A 24 4.69 33.83 -30.29
N ALA A 25 4.78 34.55 -29.17
CA ALA A 25 5.06 35.98 -29.16
C ALA A 25 6.43 36.32 -29.81
N LEU A 26 7.46 35.52 -29.53
CA LEU A 26 8.79 35.69 -30.12
C LEU A 26 8.79 35.44 -31.64
N ARG A 27 8.03 34.45 -32.14
CA ARG A 27 7.87 34.24 -33.59
C ARG A 27 7.20 35.42 -34.27
N THR A 28 6.16 35.98 -33.66
CA THR A 28 5.51 37.19 -34.20
C THR A 28 6.50 38.36 -34.28
N ALA A 29 7.30 38.57 -33.24
CA ALA A 29 8.35 39.60 -33.24
C ALA A 29 9.42 39.34 -34.32
N GLN A 30 9.85 38.07 -34.47
CA GLN A 30 10.82 37.66 -35.49
C GLN A 30 10.29 37.93 -36.91
N GLN A 31 9.03 37.60 -37.19
CA GLN A 31 8.40 37.83 -38.49
C GLN A 31 8.30 39.31 -38.83
N SER A 32 7.99 40.16 -37.84
CA SER A 32 7.98 41.61 -38.02
C SER A 32 9.36 42.15 -38.38
N VAL A 33 10.41 41.69 -37.70
CA VAL A 33 11.81 42.11 -37.97
C VAL A 33 12.32 41.58 -39.31
N ALA A 34 11.99 40.33 -39.68
CA ALA A 34 12.41 39.71 -40.92
C ALA A 34 11.64 40.24 -42.16
N GLY A 35 10.39 40.67 -41.96
CA GLY A 35 9.53 41.23 -43.00
C GLY A 35 9.78 42.70 -43.29
N GLU A 36 10.48 43.42 -42.40
CA GLU A 36 10.75 44.84 -42.55
C GLU A 36 11.78 45.10 -43.64
N LYS A 37 11.33 45.71 -44.75
CA LYS A 37 12.16 46.09 -45.88
C LYS A 37 12.15 47.60 -46.02
N VAL A 38 13.23 48.25 -45.60
CA VAL A 38 13.45 49.67 -45.91
C VAL A 38 14.12 49.74 -47.29
N PRO A 39 13.43 50.25 -48.33
CA PRO A 39 13.99 50.27 -49.68
C PRO A 39 15.19 51.22 -49.74
N ALA A 40 16.20 50.88 -50.56
CA ALA A 40 17.41 51.70 -50.71
C ALA A 40 17.11 53.14 -51.16
N THR A 41 15.98 53.37 -51.82
CA THR A 41 15.46 54.68 -52.21
C THR A 41 15.14 55.58 -51.02
N ALA A 42 14.77 55.02 -49.86
CA ALA A 42 14.51 55.78 -48.62
C ALA A 42 15.78 56.43 -48.05
N PHE A 43 16.97 56.00 -48.51
CA PHE A 43 18.26 56.53 -48.08
C PHE A 43 18.85 57.58 -49.06
N GLY A 44 18.08 58.05 -50.06
CA GLY A 44 18.49 59.16 -50.94
C GLY A 44 19.54 58.82 -52.00
N GLN A 45 19.89 57.54 -52.18
CA GLN A 45 20.77 57.01 -53.26
C GLN A 45 22.17 57.64 -53.37
N LEU A 46 22.67 58.30 -52.33
CA LEU A 46 24.05 58.79 -52.26
C LEU A 46 25.00 57.63 -51.89
N SER A 47 26.22 57.64 -52.41
CA SER A 47 27.23 56.61 -52.05
C SER A 47 27.45 56.52 -50.54
N ALA A 48 27.41 57.66 -49.83
CA ALA A 48 27.51 57.76 -48.38
C ALA A 48 26.34 57.11 -47.60
N SER A 49 25.17 56.93 -48.21
CA SER A 49 23.98 56.35 -47.55
C SER A 49 23.72 54.88 -47.89
N SER A 50 24.33 54.37 -48.96
CA SER A 50 24.29 52.95 -49.34
C SER A 50 24.89 52.01 -48.27
N GLY A 51 25.96 52.45 -47.58
CA GLY A 51 26.55 51.71 -46.46
C GLY A 51 25.62 51.62 -45.25
N CYS A 52 24.79 52.63 -45.01
CA CYS A 52 23.78 52.63 -43.94
C CYS A 52 22.66 51.63 -44.23
N ALA A 53 22.16 51.58 -45.47
CA ALA A 53 21.15 50.60 -45.89
C ALA A 53 21.65 49.15 -45.75
N ALA A 54 22.89 48.88 -46.15
CA ALA A 54 23.51 47.56 -45.99
C ALA A 54 23.72 47.19 -44.51
N GLY A 55 24.14 48.16 -43.67
CA GLY A 55 24.27 47.98 -42.23
C GLY A 55 22.95 47.66 -41.53
N LEU A 56 21.86 48.34 -41.90
CA LEU A 56 20.52 48.08 -41.38
C LEU A 56 20.03 46.68 -41.77
N ALA A 57 20.14 46.30 -43.04
CA ALA A 57 19.74 44.98 -43.52
C ALA A 57 20.50 43.85 -42.80
N LYS A 58 21.82 44.01 -42.60
CA LYS A 58 22.64 43.06 -41.85
C LYS A 58 22.21 42.95 -40.39
N THR A 59 21.88 44.09 -39.76
CA THR A 59 21.43 44.14 -38.36
C THR A 59 20.09 43.45 -38.16
N LEU A 60 19.10 43.74 -39.02
CA LEU A 60 17.78 43.11 -38.96
C LEU A 60 17.86 41.60 -39.23
N SER A 61 18.69 41.18 -40.19
CA SER A 61 18.91 39.76 -40.46
C SER A 61 19.57 39.03 -39.29
N ALA A 62 20.56 39.65 -38.63
CA ALA A 62 21.23 39.06 -37.47
C ALA A 62 20.29 38.99 -36.25
N LEU A 63 19.47 40.03 -36.04
CA LEU A 63 18.46 40.05 -34.98
C LEU A 63 17.39 38.98 -35.21
N ALA A 64 16.89 38.84 -36.45
CA ALA A 64 15.92 37.80 -36.80
C ALA A 64 16.49 36.39 -36.55
N ALA A 65 17.77 36.16 -36.86
CA ALA A 65 18.45 34.88 -36.60
C ALA A 65 18.63 34.60 -35.10
N ASP A 66 19.01 35.60 -34.28
CA ASP A 66 19.13 35.40 -32.83
C ASP A 66 17.76 35.10 -32.20
N VAL A 67 16.70 35.83 -32.58
CA VAL A 67 15.34 35.57 -32.09
C VAL A 67 14.87 34.16 -32.46
N ASP A 68 15.13 33.71 -33.69
CA ASP A 68 14.78 32.35 -34.13
C ASP A 68 15.54 31.26 -33.33
N GLN A 69 16.81 31.51 -33.02
CA GLN A 69 17.58 30.64 -32.13
C GLN A 69 16.99 30.59 -30.71
N ARG A 70 16.49 31.72 -30.18
CA ARG A 70 15.82 31.74 -28.86
C ARG A 70 14.48 31.00 -28.89
N VAL A 71 13.68 31.15 -29.95
CA VAL A 71 12.43 30.39 -30.14
C VAL A 71 12.70 28.89 -30.10
N THR A 72 13.72 28.43 -30.84
CA THR A 72 14.11 27.02 -30.87
C THR A 72 14.47 26.51 -29.48
N ARG A 73 15.26 27.27 -28.70
CA ARG A 73 15.61 26.88 -27.32
C ARG A 73 14.39 26.80 -26.39
N VAL A 74 13.44 27.73 -26.51
CA VAL A 74 12.19 27.71 -25.72
C VAL A 74 11.34 26.48 -26.07
N GLN A 75 11.29 26.08 -27.34
CA GLN A 75 10.58 24.86 -27.76
C GLN A 75 11.21 23.59 -27.19
N VAL A 76 12.54 23.49 -27.18
CA VAL A 76 13.23 22.34 -26.55
C VAL A 76 12.89 22.24 -25.06
N LEU A 77 12.85 23.36 -24.33
CA LEU A 77 12.46 23.38 -22.92
C LEU A 77 11.00 22.97 -22.72
N ARG A 78 10.09 23.51 -23.54
CA ARG A 78 8.66 23.12 -23.55
C ARG A 78 8.49 21.62 -23.77
N ASP A 79 9.21 21.06 -24.74
CA ASP A 79 9.12 19.64 -25.08
C ASP A 79 9.65 18.77 -23.94
N GLY A 80 10.75 19.18 -23.28
CA GLY A 80 11.26 18.54 -22.08
C GLY A 80 10.26 18.54 -20.91
N LEU A 81 9.58 19.66 -20.65
CA LEU A 81 8.54 19.75 -19.61
C LEU A 81 7.33 18.86 -19.93
N THR A 82 6.92 18.83 -21.20
CA THR A 82 5.81 17.98 -21.69
C THR A 82 6.14 16.49 -21.55
N ALA A 83 7.34 16.10 -21.99
CA ALA A 83 7.84 14.73 -21.85
C ALA A 83 7.94 14.30 -20.38
N SER A 84 8.40 15.21 -19.51
CA SER A 84 8.48 14.96 -18.06
C SER A 84 7.09 14.75 -17.45
N SER A 85 6.11 15.62 -17.77
CA SER A 85 4.72 15.47 -17.32
C SER A 85 4.09 14.14 -17.77
N ALA A 86 4.36 13.71 -19.01
CA ALA A 86 3.92 12.42 -19.52
C ALA A 86 4.66 11.24 -18.88
N GLY A 87 5.95 11.41 -18.54
CA GLY A 87 6.74 10.42 -17.80
C GLY A 87 6.20 10.16 -16.41
N TYR A 88 5.89 11.22 -15.64
CA TYR A 88 5.27 11.10 -14.33
C TYR A 88 3.91 10.39 -14.39
N ARG A 89 3.05 10.76 -15.36
CA ARG A 89 1.75 10.09 -15.54
C ARG A 89 1.87 8.61 -15.89
N ARG A 90 2.80 8.24 -16.76
CA ARG A 90 3.08 6.82 -17.08
C ARG A 90 3.60 6.05 -15.87
N ALA A 91 4.47 6.66 -15.06
CA ALA A 91 4.95 6.04 -13.83
C ALA A 91 3.80 5.84 -12.83
N ASP A 92 2.93 6.84 -12.65
CA ASP A 92 1.74 6.73 -11.80
C ASP A 92 0.79 5.63 -12.29
N GLU A 93 0.54 5.54 -13.60
CA GLU A 93 -0.30 4.50 -14.22
C GLU A 93 0.31 3.10 -14.06
N GLN A 94 1.63 2.96 -14.25
CA GLN A 94 2.36 1.71 -14.07
C GLN A 94 2.34 1.26 -12.61
N VAL A 95 2.55 2.18 -11.67
CA VAL A 95 2.47 1.94 -10.23
C VAL A 95 1.03 1.57 -9.82
N ALA A 96 0.01 2.24 -10.36
CA ALA A 96 -1.39 1.92 -10.10
C ALA A 96 -1.83 0.58 -10.71
N ALA A 97 -1.31 0.21 -11.89
CA ALA A 97 -1.54 -1.07 -12.52
C ALA A 97 -0.85 -2.21 -11.77
N MET A 98 0.39 -1.97 -11.33
CA MET A 98 1.11 -2.83 -10.39
C MET A 98 0.25 -3.06 -9.13
N TYR A 99 -0.26 -2.02 -8.47
CA TYR A 99 -1.08 -2.21 -7.27
C TYR A 99 -2.38 -2.97 -7.50
N ARG A 100 -3.04 -2.78 -8.64
CA ARG A 100 -4.24 -3.57 -8.99
C ARG A 100 -3.92 -5.06 -9.12
N SER A 101 -2.75 -5.39 -9.66
CA SER A 101 -2.31 -6.79 -9.75
C SER A 101 -1.95 -7.42 -8.38
N LEU A 102 -1.82 -6.62 -7.33
CA LEU A 102 -1.58 -7.07 -5.95
C LEU A 102 -2.87 -7.32 -5.16
N LEU A 103 -4.06 -7.18 -5.74
CA LEU A 103 -5.32 -7.46 -5.05
C LEU A 103 -5.80 -8.88 -5.39
N PRO A 104 -6.25 -9.68 -4.41
CA PRO A 104 -6.96 -10.93 -4.70
C PRO A 104 -8.28 -10.62 -5.42
N GLU A 105 -8.43 -11.12 -6.65
CA GLU A 105 -9.58 -10.85 -7.53
C GLU A 105 -10.75 -11.86 -7.37
N ASP A 106 -10.52 -13.01 -6.72
CA ASP A 106 -11.50 -14.10 -6.69
C ASP A 106 -12.30 -14.15 -5.37
N PRO A 107 -13.65 -14.12 -5.42
CA PRO A 107 -14.48 -14.35 -4.25
C PRO A 107 -14.41 -15.81 -3.79
N VAL A 108 -14.12 -16.01 -2.50
CA VAL A 108 -14.16 -17.31 -1.81
C VAL A 108 -15.60 -17.57 -1.33
N PRO A 109 -16.08 -18.84 -1.22
CA PRO A 109 -17.43 -19.14 -0.75
C PRO A 109 -17.76 -18.51 0.61
N SER A 110 -19.03 -18.14 0.82
CA SER A 110 -19.45 -17.51 2.08
C SER A 110 -19.28 -18.48 3.25
N ALA A 111 -18.58 -18.04 4.28
CA ALA A 111 -18.64 -18.68 5.59
C ALA A 111 -20.06 -18.42 6.12
N GLY A 112 -20.81 -19.48 6.39
CA GLY A 112 -22.20 -19.40 6.82
C GLY A 112 -22.41 -18.52 8.07
N LYS A 113 -23.67 -18.21 8.33
CA LYS A 113 -24.11 -17.35 9.45
C LYS A 113 -23.47 -17.80 10.77
N SER A 114 -22.70 -16.93 11.41
CA SER A 114 -22.08 -17.21 12.71
C SER A 114 -22.91 -16.58 13.84
N ALA A 115 -23.11 -17.32 14.93
CA ALA A 115 -23.74 -16.79 16.14
C ALA A 115 -22.76 -15.88 16.88
N ALA A 116 -23.24 -14.76 17.42
CA ALA A 116 -22.38 -13.81 18.14
C ALA A 116 -21.73 -14.49 19.37
N SER A 117 -20.39 -14.48 19.43
CA SER A 117 -19.63 -15.09 20.52
C SER A 117 -19.27 -14.08 21.62
N GLY A 118 -19.41 -14.49 22.88
CA GLY A 118 -18.80 -13.83 24.03
C GLY A 118 -19.27 -12.40 24.33
N GLY A 119 -18.41 -11.62 24.99
CA GLY A 119 -18.71 -10.24 25.44
C GLY A 119 -18.92 -9.23 24.31
N TRP A 120 -18.78 -9.63 23.04
CA TRP A 120 -18.90 -8.76 21.87
C TRP A 120 -20.29 -8.71 21.25
N ALA A 121 -21.26 -9.46 21.74
CA ALA A 121 -22.62 -9.45 21.17
C ALA A 121 -23.22 -8.03 21.07
N GLY A 122 -23.06 -7.23 22.13
CA GLY A 122 -23.51 -5.82 22.14
C GLY A 122 -22.77 -4.95 21.11
N THR A 123 -21.45 -5.10 21.03
CA THR A 123 -20.61 -4.37 20.05
C THR A 123 -20.98 -4.72 18.61
N ILE A 124 -21.19 -6.01 18.32
CA ILE A 124 -21.59 -6.49 16.99
C ILE A 124 -22.96 -5.92 16.60
N ALA A 125 -23.93 -5.93 17.53
CA ALA A 125 -25.25 -5.36 17.30
C ALA A 125 -25.18 -3.84 17.04
N ALA A 126 -24.39 -3.11 17.84
CA ALA A 126 -24.18 -1.67 17.66
C ALA A 126 -23.51 -1.35 16.32
N ASN A 127 -22.46 -2.09 15.95
CA ASN A 127 -21.77 -1.88 14.68
C ASN A 127 -22.63 -2.25 13.48
N ARG A 128 -23.53 -3.23 13.59
CA ARG A 128 -24.50 -3.54 12.54
C ARG A 128 -25.41 -2.35 12.23
N MET A 129 -25.87 -1.62 13.25
CA MET A 129 -26.65 -0.39 13.02
C MET A 129 -25.83 0.67 12.28
N LYS A 130 -24.57 0.89 12.70
CA LYS A 130 -23.66 1.81 12.01
C LYS A 130 -23.39 1.42 10.55
N VAL A 131 -23.30 0.12 10.26
CA VAL A 131 -23.13 -0.40 8.88
C VAL A 131 -24.37 -0.11 8.05
N SER A 132 -25.57 -0.29 8.59
CA SER A 132 -26.83 0.08 7.91
C SER A 132 -26.89 1.57 7.59
N ASP A 133 -26.50 2.43 8.53
CA ASP A 133 -26.44 3.88 8.31
C ASP A 133 -25.40 4.24 7.23
N ALA A 134 -24.21 3.63 7.30
CA ALA A 134 -23.15 3.81 6.31
C ALA A 134 -23.57 3.33 4.91
N LEU A 135 -24.32 2.25 4.80
CA LEU A 135 -24.87 1.76 3.54
C LEU A 135 -25.85 2.76 2.92
N ALA A 136 -26.75 3.33 3.71
CA ALA A 136 -27.69 4.35 3.24
C ALA A 136 -26.96 5.62 2.78
N ALA A 137 -25.98 6.07 3.57
CA ALA A 137 -25.15 7.23 3.24
C ALA A 137 -24.33 6.99 1.95
N GLU A 138 -23.73 5.82 1.80
CA GLU A 138 -22.89 5.47 0.65
C GLU A 138 -23.71 5.34 -0.65
N ARG A 139 -24.94 4.80 -0.58
CA ARG A 139 -25.87 4.79 -1.72
C ARG A 139 -26.24 6.19 -2.18
N THR A 140 -26.49 7.09 -1.22
CA THR A 140 -26.76 8.50 -1.52
C THR A 140 -25.54 9.17 -2.15
N ARG A 141 -24.34 8.90 -1.61
CA ARG A 141 -23.07 9.40 -2.16
C ARG A 141 -22.87 8.93 -3.60
N LEU A 142 -23.08 7.65 -3.88
CA LEU A 142 -22.91 7.06 -5.21
C LEU A 142 -23.71 7.80 -6.28
N ALA A 143 -24.95 8.20 -5.98
CA ALA A 143 -25.82 8.91 -6.92
C ALA A 143 -25.26 10.27 -7.37
N GLY A 144 -24.37 10.88 -6.58
CA GLY A 144 -23.73 12.15 -6.88
C GLY A 144 -22.32 12.06 -7.47
N LEU A 145 -21.79 10.84 -7.72
CA LEU A 145 -20.44 10.66 -8.25
C LEU A 145 -20.41 10.65 -9.78
N ALA A 146 -19.40 11.30 -10.35
CA ALA A 146 -19.11 11.27 -11.78
C ALA A 146 -17.78 10.55 -12.12
N ASP A 147 -16.83 10.53 -11.19
CA ASP A 147 -15.53 9.89 -11.38
C ASP A 147 -15.66 8.35 -11.39
N PRO A 148 -15.24 7.65 -12.47
CA PRO A 148 -15.39 6.19 -12.59
C PRO A 148 -14.71 5.42 -11.45
N ASP A 149 -13.54 5.85 -11.01
CA ASP A 149 -12.82 5.17 -9.93
C ASP A 149 -13.53 5.37 -8.58
N ALA A 150 -14.01 6.58 -8.29
CA ALA A 150 -14.82 6.85 -7.11
C ALA A 150 -16.13 6.04 -7.11
N ILE A 151 -16.76 5.87 -8.28
CA ILE A 151 -17.94 5.02 -8.47
C ILE A 151 -17.59 3.56 -8.16
N ALA A 152 -16.50 3.04 -8.71
CA ALA A 152 -16.08 1.66 -8.49
C ALA A 152 -15.77 1.39 -7.01
N ARG A 153 -15.04 2.29 -6.34
CA ARG A 153 -14.80 2.21 -4.88
C ARG A 153 -16.11 2.24 -4.10
N SER A 154 -17.04 3.12 -4.48
CA SER A 154 -18.34 3.24 -3.82
C SER A 154 -19.17 1.95 -3.93
N LYS A 155 -19.21 1.37 -5.13
CA LYS A 155 -19.89 0.09 -5.37
C LYS A 155 -19.31 -1.04 -4.51
N ARG A 156 -17.98 -1.12 -4.37
CA ARG A 156 -17.31 -2.09 -3.50
C ARG A 156 -17.65 -1.89 -2.02
N ARG A 157 -17.70 -0.64 -1.52
CA ARG A 157 -18.18 -0.35 -0.14
C ARG A 157 -19.61 -0.79 0.08
N ILE A 158 -20.50 -0.48 -0.87
CA ILE A 158 -21.91 -0.90 -0.82
C ILE A 158 -22.01 -2.43 -0.77
N ALA A 159 -21.26 -3.14 -1.62
CA ALA A 159 -21.23 -4.60 -1.63
C ALA A 159 -20.74 -5.16 -0.28
N LEU A 160 -19.66 -4.60 0.28
CA LEU A 160 -19.16 -4.98 1.61
C LEU A 160 -20.26 -4.78 2.68
N TYR A 161 -20.84 -3.59 2.78
CA TYR A 161 -21.86 -3.29 3.80
C TYR A 161 -23.11 -4.16 3.66
N GLN A 162 -23.56 -4.39 2.43
CA GLN A 162 -24.69 -5.25 2.15
C GLN A 162 -24.41 -6.69 2.62
N SER A 163 -23.23 -7.25 2.30
CA SER A 163 -22.83 -8.58 2.77
C SER A 163 -22.72 -8.66 4.30
N ILE A 164 -22.25 -7.60 4.97
CA ILE A 164 -22.19 -7.56 6.44
C ILE A 164 -23.57 -7.72 7.06
N ILE A 165 -24.57 -7.05 6.49
CA ILE A 165 -25.96 -7.10 6.96
C ILE A 165 -26.57 -8.47 6.65
N ASP A 166 -26.51 -8.88 5.38
CA ASP A 166 -27.22 -10.06 4.85
C ASP A 166 -26.65 -11.38 5.41
N ASP A 167 -25.32 -11.48 5.49
CA ASP A 167 -24.64 -12.69 5.98
C ASP A 167 -24.46 -12.67 7.51
N HIS A 168 -24.94 -11.62 8.16
CA HIS A 168 -24.80 -11.42 9.60
C HIS A 168 -23.35 -11.42 10.10
N ARG A 169 -22.40 -10.87 9.32
CA ARG A 169 -20.97 -10.83 9.66
C ARG A 169 -20.73 -10.14 11.02
N GLN A 170 -19.74 -10.64 11.75
CA GLN A 170 -19.46 -10.19 13.12
C GLN A 170 -18.44 -9.05 13.13
N ILE A 171 -18.92 -7.82 13.07
CA ILE A 171 -18.05 -6.63 13.03
C ILE A 171 -17.74 -6.13 14.45
N LEU A 172 -16.49 -6.25 14.87
CA LEU A 172 -15.98 -5.88 16.19
C LEU A 172 -15.61 -4.40 16.29
N ARG A 173 -15.16 -3.81 15.17
CA ARG A 173 -14.82 -2.38 15.05
C ARG A 173 -15.38 -1.86 13.73
N PHE A 174 -15.94 -0.66 13.74
CA PHE A 174 -16.48 -0.04 12.53
C PHE A 174 -16.49 1.48 12.64
N ASP A 175 -15.76 2.11 11.73
CA ASP A 175 -15.82 3.55 11.44
C ASP A 175 -15.73 3.73 9.92
N PRO A 176 -16.78 4.23 9.25
CA PRO A 176 -16.79 4.41 7.79
C PRO A 176 -16.08 5.70 7.33
N SER A 177 -15.56 6.53 8.25
CA SER A 177 -14.92 7.81 7.94
C SER A 177 -13.57 7.64 7.25
N GLY A 178 -13.22 8.61 6.38
CA GLY A 178 -11.98 8.57 5.61
C GLY A 178 -11.84 7.29 4.77
N ASN A 179 -10.69 6.61 4.91
CA ASN A 179 -10.42 5.31 4.28
C ASN A 179 -11.17 4.14 4.96
N GLY A 180 -11.77 4.39 6.12
CA GLY A 180 -12.48 3.41 6.92
C GLY A 180 -11.58 2.64 7.89
N ARG A 181 -12.18 2.20 9.00
CA ARG A 181 -11.59 1.30 10.00
C ARG A 181 -12.57 0.18 10.28
N ILE A 182 -12.10 -1.06 10.28
CA ILE A 182 -12.96 -2.23 10.44
C ILE A 182 -12.19 -3.40 11.05
N ALA A 183 -12.83 -4.14 11.94
CA ALA A 183 -12.33 -5.44 12.39
C ALA A 183 -13.48 -6.45 12.35
N GLU A 184 -13.25 -7.60 11.75
CA GLU A 184 -14.24 -8.68 11.62
C GLU A 184 -13.76 -9.95 12.31
N LEU A 185 -14.65 -10.56 13.07
CA LEU A 185 -14.51 -11.94 13.53
C LEU A 185 -15.17 -12.89 12.52
N VAL A 186 -14.41 -13.87 12.08
CA VAL A 186 -14.84 -14.98 11.24
C VAL A 186 -14.78 -16.26 12.06
N GLY A 187 -15.85 -17.06 12.02
CA GLY A 187 -16.04 -18.21 12.93
C GLY A 187 -16.55 -17.76 14.29
N SER A 188 -16.33 -18.56 15.33
CA SER A 188 -16.75 -18.25 16.70
C SER A 188 -15.67 -18.57 17.73
N ILE A 189 -15.58 -17.73 18.77
CA ILE A 189 -14.74 -18.00 19.95
C ILE A 189 -15.64 -18.59 21.03
N GLN A 190 -15.48 -19.88 21.28
CA GLN A 190 -16.35 -20.69 22.14
C GLN A 190 -15.51 -21.71 22.92
N PRO A 191 -16.05 -22.44 23.91
CA PRO A 191 -15.26 -23.36 24.73
C PRO A 191 -14.45 -24.43 23.97
N GLY A 192 -14.92 -24.82 22.78
CA GLY A 192 -14.22 -25.76 21.90
C GLY A 192 -13.14 -25.16 21.00
N THR A 193 -13.02 -23.83 20.92
CA THR A 193 -12.03 -23.14 20.09
C THR A 193 -10.62 -23.51 20.55
N ARG A 194 -9.71 -23.70 19.60
CA ARG A 194 -8.30 -24.04 19.83
C ARG A 194 -7.35 -23.09 19.13
N ASN A 195 -7.75 -22.53 18.00
CA ASN A 195 -6.90 -21.64 17.20
C ASN A 195 -7.62 -20.32 16.96
N VAL A 196 -6.94 -19.21 17.24
CA VAL A 196 -7.45 -17.87 16.96
C VAL A 196 -6.37 -17.09 16.22
N GLY A 197 -6.65 -16.70 14.98
CA GLY A 197 -5.73 -15.82 14.24
C GLY A 197 -6.11 -14.35 14.41
N LEU A 198 -5.11 -13.49 14.46
CA LEU A 198 -5.24 -12.04 14.39
C LEU A 198 -4.46 -11.55 13.18
N PHE A 199 -5.15 -11.38 12.06
CA PHE A 199 -4.55 -10.95 10.79
C PHE A 199 -4.56 -9.44 10.66
N VAL A 200 -3.40 -8.85 10.31
CA VAL A 200 -3.20 -7.42 10.09
C VAL A 200 -2.71 -7.20 8.65
N PRO A 201 -3.47 -6.49 7.80
CA PRO A 201 -3.15 -6.30 6.39
C PRO A 201 -2.11 -5.19 6.16
N GLY A 202 -1.72 -5.00 4.90
CA GLY A 202 -0.70 -4.05 4.49
C GLY A 202 -1.20 -2.70 3.97
N VAL A 203 -0.33 -2.08 3.18
CA VAL A 203 -0.60 -0.85 2.40
C VAL A 203 -1.86 -1.04 1.55
N HIS A 204 -2.54 0.06 1.23
CA HIS A 204 -3.77 0.11 0.43
C HIS A 204 -5.01 -0.49 1.11
N THR A 205 -4.90 -0.86 2.39
CA THR A 205 -6.07 -1.26 3.18
C THR A 205 -7.01 -0.08 3.37
N ARG A 206 -8.27 -0.30 3.01
CA ARG A 206 -9.39 0.65 3.08
C ARG A 206 -10.71 -0.14 3.03
N MET A 207 -11.82 0.53 3.28
CA MET A 207 -13.13 -0.10 3.31
C MET A 207 -13.51 -0.80 1.99
N ASP A 208 -13.15 -0.26 0.81
CA ASP A 208 -13.44 -0.92 -0.47
C ASP A 208 -12.50 -2.07 -0.85
N THR A 209 -11.44 -2.32 -0.09
CA THR A 209 -10.48 -3.41 -0.32
C THR A 209 -10.51 -4.47 0.79
N PHE A 210 -11.16 -4.18 1.92
CA PHE A 210 -11.24 -5.06 3.09
C PHE A 210 -11.80 -6.46 2.76
N GLN A 211 -12.67 -6.57 1.76
CA GLN A 211 -13.30 -7.84 1.39
C GLN A 211 -12.29 -8.96 1.12
N SER A 212 -11.21 -8.68 0.37
CA SER A 212 -10.20 -9.69 0.03
C SER A 212 -9.49 -10.24 1.27
N TYR A 213 -9.27 -9.42 2.30
CA TYR A 213 -8.69 -9.87 3.57
C TYR A 213 -9.70 -10.64 4.44
N ALA A 214 -10.97 -10.25 4.40
CA ALA A 214 -12.03 -11.03 5.03
C ALA A 214 -12.17 -12.42 4.39
N ASP A 215 -12.00 -12.52 3.06
CA ASP A 215 -12.03 -13.78 2.33
C ASP A 215 -10.85 -14.70 2.71
N LEU A 216 -9.66 -14.15 2.95
CA LEU A 216 -8.54 -14.89 3.55
C LEU A 216 -8.94 -15.47 4.91
N GLY A 217 -9.49 -14.66 5.81
CA GLY A 217 -9.95 -15.14 7.12
C GLY A 217 -10.99 -16.26 7.01
N ARG A 218 -11.94 -16.15 6.07
CA ARG A 218 -12.91 -17.21 5.77
C ARG A 218 -12.28 -18.48 5.24
N SER A 219 -11.30 -18.36 4.34
CA SER A 219 -10.61 -19.53 3.80
C SER A 219 -9.94 -20.35 4.92
N LEU A 220 -9.25 -19.68 5.86
CA LEU A 220 -8.55 -20.33 6.97
C LEU A 220 -9.53 -20.99 7.96
N VAL A 221 -10.67 -20.34 8.24
CA VAL A 221 -11.72 -20.93 9.08
C VAL A 221 -12.40 -22.12 8.39
N ALA A 222 -12.67 -22.00 7.08
CA ALA A 222 -13.31 -23.05 6.29
C ALA A 222 -12.42 -24.30 6.12
N ALA A 223 -11.10 -24.12 6.18
CA ALA A 223 -10.12 -25.19 6.11
C ALA A 223 -10.07 -26.08 7.35
N ASP A 224 -10.63 -25.64 8.48
CA ASP A 224 -10.74 -26.43 9.70
C ASP A 224 -12.09 -27.16 9.77
N PRO A 225 -12.18 -28.43 9.34
CA PRO A 225 -13.43 -29.18 9.39
C PRO A 225 -13.89 -29.46 10.83
N SER A 226 -13.02 -29.28 11.84
CA SER A 226 -13.40 -29.47 13.24
C SER A 226 -14.11 -28.26 13.84
N GLY A 227 -14.13 -27.12 13.16
CA GLY A 227 -14.80 -25.90 13.62
C GLY A 227 -14.18 -25.31 14.89
N ARG A 228 -12.88 -25.51 15.12
CA ARG A 228 -12.14 -25.04 16.30
C ARG A 228 -11.26 -23.83 16.02
N THR A 229 -11.37 -23.26 14.83
CA THR A 229 -10.56 -22.13 14.36
C THR A 229 -11.43 -20.89 14.15
N ALA A 230 -10.95 -19.75 14.64
CA ALA A 230 -11.55 -18.44 14.40
C ALA A 230 -10.48 -17.47 13.91
N MET A 231 -10.89 -16.48 13.12
CA MET A 231 -10.00 -15.45 12.60
C MET A 231 -10.55 -14.07 12.92
N VAL A 232 -9.72 -13.19 13.45
CA VAL A 232 -9.97 -11.76 13.44
C VAL A 232 -9.16 -11.13 12.32
N VAL A 233 -9.84 -10.48 11.39
CA VAL A 233 -9.22 -9.64 10.37
C VAL A 233 -9.28 -8.19 10.87
N TRP A 234 -8.13 -7.66 11.30
CA TRP A 234 -8.02 -6.37 11.99
C TRP A 234 -7.48 -5.31 11.03
N ALA A 235 -8.35 -4.38 10.62
CA ALA A 235 -8.02 -3.19 9.86
C ALA A 235 -8.53 -1.92 10.60
N ASP A 236 -8.38 -1.88 11.93
CA ASP A 236 -8.83 -0.77 12.78
C ASP A 236 -7.76 0.33 12.91
N GLY A 237 -7.27 0.80 11.76
CA GLY A 237 -6.17 1.75 11.67
C GLY A 237 -6.18 2.54 10.36
N VAL A 238 -5.30 3.53 10.27
CA VAL A 238 -5.05 4.25 9.01
C VAL A 238 -3.82 3.61 8.40
N PHE A 239 -4.02 2.86 7.31
CA PHE A 239 -2.93 2.23 6.59
C PHE A 239 -2.36 3.18 5.55
N PRO A 240 -1.05 3.07 5.22
CA PRO A 240 -0.48 3.76 4.08
C PRO A 240 -1.29 3.47 2.81
N GLN A 241 -1.41 4.44 1.91
CA GLN A 241 -2.10 4.31 0.63
C GLN A 241 -1.13 4.31 -0.56
N ASN A 242 0.13 4.71 -0.35
CA ASN A 242 1.20 4.68 -1.34
C ASN A 242 2.42 3.90 -0.81
N VAL A 243 2.81 2.79 -1.46
CA VAL A 243 3.94 1.96 -0.97
C VAL A 243 5.27 2.73 -1.01
N THR A 244 5.50 3.52 -2.05
CA THR A 244 6.78 4.25 -2.23
C THR A 244 6.99 5.41 -1.29
N THR A 245 5.97 6.24 -1.03
CA THR A 245 6.14 7.44 -0.21
C THR A 245 5.70 7.24 1.23
N GLU A 246 4.60 6.51 1.46
CA GLU A 246 4.01 6.34 2.79
C GLU A 246 4.40 4.98 3.38
N GLY A 247 4.60 3.96 2.56
CA GLY A 247 5.00 2.62 2.99
C GLY A 247 6.39 2.55 3.61
N ALA A 248 7.26 3.54 3.37
CA ALA A 248 8.57 3.64 4.03
C ALA A 248 8.52 4.33 5.40
N GLU A 249 7.47 5.11 5.69
CA GLU A 249 7.33 5.84 6.94
C GLU A 249 6.91 4.91 8.07
N ALA A 250 7.57 4.95 9.22
CA ALA A 250 7.19 4.16 10.39
C ALA A 250 5.93 4.70 11.11
N SER A 251 5.56 5.96 10.82
CA SER A 251 4.53 6.73 11.53
C SER A 251 3.16 6.05 11.56
N TYR A 252 2.75 5.39 10.48
CA TYR A 252 1.49 4.65 10.43
C TYR A 252 1.52 3.46 11.38
N ALA A 253 2.59 2.64 11.35
CA ALA A 253 2.75 1.49 12.24
C ALA A 253 2.86 1.94 13.71
N GLN A 254 3.60 3.02 14.00
CA GLN A 254 3.71 3.62 15.33
C GLN A 254 2.35 4.10 15.87
N THR A 255 1.48 4.60 14.99
CA THR A 255 0.12 5.03 15.35
C THR A 255 -0.84 3.84 15.54
N MET A 256 -0.70 2.80 14.74
CA MET A 256 -1.58 1.63 14.76
C MET A 256 -1.22 0.63 15.87
N ALA A 257 0.06 0.46 16.19
CA ALA A 257 0.54 -0.56 17.12
C ALA A 257 -0.08 -0.48 18.52
N PRO A 258 -0.25 0.70 19.16
CA PRO A 258 -0.95 0.80 20.45
C PRO A 258 -2.41 0.34 20.39
N ASN A 259 -3.11 0.63 19.28
CA ASN A 259 -4.50 0.19 19.09
C ASN A 259 -4.55 -1.33 18.86
N LEU A 260 -3.61 -1.88 18.08
CA LEU A 260 -3.49 -3.31 17.87
C LEU A 260 -3.17 -4.05 19.19
N LYS A 261 -2.25 -3.51 20.00
CA LYS A 261 -1.93 -4.03 21.33
C LYS A 261 -3.14 -4.05 22.26
N ALA A 262 -3.87 -2.93 22.34
CA ALA A 262 -5.08 -2.84 23.16
C ALA A 262 -6.17 -3.80 22.68
N PHE A 263 -6.35 -3.94 21.36
CA PHE A 263 -7.25 -4.95 20.80
C PHE A 263 -6.79 -6.37 21.10
N GLY A 264 -5.49 -6.64 21.06
CA GLY A 264 -4.89 -7.92 21.44
C GLY A 264 -5.17 -8.29 22.91
N ASP A 265 -5.09 -7.32 23.82
CA ASP A 265 -5.46 -7.52 25.24
C ASP A 265 -6.94 -7.90 25.39
N GLU A 266 -7.82 -7.20 24.67
CA GLU A 266 -9.26 -7.52 24.65
C GLU A 266 -9.53 -8.91 24.06
N LEU A 267 -8.86 -9.24 22.94
CA LEU A 267 -8.96 -10.55 22.29
C LEU A 267 -8.49 -11.66 23.22
N ARG A 268 -7.32 -11.52 23.86
CA ARG A 268 -6.80 -12.48 24.84
C ARG A 268 -7.80 -12.70 25.97
N GLY A 269 -8.35 -11.63 26.55
CA GLY A 269 -9.36 -11.74 27.59
C GLY A 269 -10.63 -12.50 27.15
N GLN A 270 -11.12 -12.26 25.92
CA GLN A 270 -12.26 -13.00 25.37
C GLN A 270 -11.92 -14.47 25.13
N VAL A 271 -10.77 -14.76 24.52
CA VAL A 271 -10.31 -16.12 24.24
C VAL A 271 -10.15 -16.91 25.53
N ASP A 272 -9.49 -16.35 26.54
CA ASP A 272 -9.27 -17.02 27.81
C ASP A 272 -10.58 -17.26 28.56
N ALA A 273 -11.47 -16.26 28.58
CA ALA A 273 -12.78 -16.40 29.23
C ALA A 273 -13.66 -17.49 28.61
N GLN A 274 -13.57 -17.68 27.27
CA GLN A 274 -14.35 -18.71 26.58
C GLN A 274 -13.69 -20.09 26.64
N THR A 275 -12.37 -20.17 26.53
CA THR A 275 -11.63 -21.43 26.33
C THR A 275 -10.91 -21.94 27.57
N GLY A 276 -10.93 -21.17 28.67
CA GLY A 276 -10.15 -21.46 29.87
C GLY A 276 -8.64 -21.34 29.65
N GLY A 277 -8.21 -20.49 28.71
CA GLY A 277 -6.81 -20.27 28.35
C GLY A 277 -6.19 -21.40 27.52
N SER A 278 -6.99 -22.28 26.94
CA SER A 278 -6.51 -23.45 26.18
C SER A 278 -6.29 -23.20 24.69
N ALA A 279 -6.74 -22.06 24.16
CA ALA A 279 -6.59 -21.71 22.75
C ALA A 279 -5.32 -20.88 22.50
N THR A 280 -4.67 -21.17 21.38
CA THR A 280 -3.51 -20.44 20.87
C THR A 280 -3.97 -19.23 20.05
N ILE A 281 -3.36 -18.08 20.30
CA ILE A 281 -3.53 -16.87 19.47
C ILE A 281 -2.29 -16.67 18.60
N THR A 282 -2.49 -16.57 17.28
CA THR A 282 -1.44 -16.31 16.29
C THR A 282 -1.66 -14.93 15.67
N ALA A 283 -0.74 -13.98 15.89
CA ALA A 283 -0.73 -12.74 15.12
C ALA A 283 -0.09 -12.98 13.75
N ILE A 284 -0.73 -12.51 12.69
CA ILE A 284 -0.27 -12.67 11.31
C ILE A 284 -0.20 -11.28 10.69
N GLY A 285 1.00 -10.79 10.43
CA GLY A 285 1.22 -9.47 9.83
C GLY A 285 1.62 -9.60 8.38
N HIS A 286 0.78 -9.11 7.47
CA HIS A 286 1.07 -9.10 6.04
C HIS A 286 1.62 -7.76 5.59
N SER A 287 2.73 -7.73 4.84
CA SER A 287 3.28 -6.49 4.28
C SER A 287 3.53 -5.46 5.38
N TYR A 288 3.04 -4.23 5.24
CA TYR A 288 3.12 -3.19 6.28
C TYR A 288 2.45 -3.58 7.61
N GLY A 289 1.47 -4.49 7.57
CA GLY A 289 0.85 -5.07 8.76
C GLY A 289 1.85 -5.85 9.61
N GLY A 290 2.89 -6.43 9.00
CA GLY A 290 4.02 -7.05 9.69
C GLY A 290 4.80 -6.08 10.58
N ALA A 291 5.12 -4.88 10.09
CA ALA A 291 5.77 -3.84 10.91
C ALA A 291 4.85 -3.36 12.05
N THR A 292 3.54 -3.32 11.80
CA THR A 292 2.54 -2.96 12.83
C THR A 292 2.45 -4.03 13.92
N VAL A 293 2.42 -5.31 13.54
CA VAL A 293 2.48 -6.45 14.46
C VAL A 293 3.78 -6.43 15.24
N GLY A 294 4.93 -6.21 14.58
CA GLY A 294 6.23 -6.13 15.25
C GLY A 294 6.33 -5.01 16.29
N LEU A 295 5.80 -3.82 16.00
CA LEU A 295 5.71 -2.75 16.99
C LEU A 295 4.73 -3.06 18.13
N ALA A 296 3.63 -3.75 17.86
CA ALA A 296 2.73 -4.21 18.92
C ALA A 296 3.37 -5.31 19.77
N ASP A 297 4.18 -6.19 19.16
CA ASP A 297 4.98 -7.23 19.79
C ASP A 297 6.01 -6.59 20.75
N GLN A 298 6.70 -5.53 20.30
CA GLN A 298 7.57 -4.71 21.16
C GLN A 298 6.82 -4.08 22.36
N GLN A 299 5.51 -3.85 22.24
CA GLN A 299 4.66 -3.38 23.34
C GLN A 299 4.10 -4.51 24.20
N GLY A 300 4.44 -5.76 23.91
CA GLY A 300 4.03 -6.95 24.66
C GLY A 300 2.69 -7.55 24.22
N LEU A 301 2.37 -7.53 22.92
CA LEU A 301 1.15 -8.13 22.36
C LEU A 301 0.92 -9.55 22.91
N PRO A 302 -0.25 -9.86 23.53
CA PRO A 302 -0.43 -11.10 24.28
C PRO A 302 -0.84 -12.27 23.37
N VAL A 303 0.04 -12.64 22.45
CA VAL A 303 -0.13 -13.77 21.51
C VAL A 303 0.87 -14.87 21.80
N ASP A 304 0.60 -16.08 21.32
CA ASP A 304 1.46 -17.25 21.51
C ASP A 304 2.40 -17.45 20.31
N ARG A 305 1.96 -16.99 19.12
CA ARG A 305 2.71 -17.06 17.87
C ARG A 305 2.63 -15.75 17.10
N VAL A 306 3.69 -15.43 16.38
CA VAL A 306 3.75 -14.35 15.39
C VAL A 306 4.23 -14.90 14.06
N LEU A 307 3.51 -14.59 12.99
CA LEU A 307 3.89 -14.91 11.62
C LEU A 307 3.99 -13.63 10.79
N HIS A 308 5.19 -13.36 10.29
CA HIS A 308 5.48 -12.29 9.35
C HIS A 308 5.33 -12.81 7.91
N VAL A 309 4.37 -12.29 7.14
CA VAL A 309 4.13 -12.70 5.75
C VAL A 309 4.46 -11.53 4.83
N GLU A 310 5.49 -11.65 4.00
CA GLU A 310 5.99 -10.58 3.12
C GLU A 310 6.17 -9.27 3.91
N SER A 311 6.62 -9.37 5.16
CA SER A 311 6.48 -8.32 6.17
C SER A 311 7.44 -7.18 5.94
N ALA A 312 7.00 -5.93 6.07
CA ALA A 312 7.87 -4.75 5.91
C ALA A 312 9.06 -4.73 6.88
N GLY A 313 8.96 -5.37 8.05
CA GLY A 313 10.03 -5.54 9.02
C GLY A 313 9.54 -6.03 10.38
N MET A 314 10.44 -6.15 11.35
CA MET A 314 10.16 -6.54 12.74
C MET A 314 9.54 -5.41 13.59
N GLY A 315 9.30 -4.24 13.00
CA GLY A 315 8.84 -3.03 13.68
C GLY A 315 9.99 -2.05 13.92
N HIS A 316 9.72 -0.76 13.73
CA HIS A 316 10.71 0.31 13.89
C HIS A 316 11.40 0.26 15.25
N GLY A 317 12.74 0.22 15.27
CA GLY A 317 13.56 0.10 16.48
C GLY A 317 13.69 -1.33 17.05
N VAL A 318 13.18 -2.35 16.35
CA VAL A 318 13.36 -3.76 16.71
C VAL A 318 14.40 -4.39 15.80
N TRP A 319 15.61 -4.59 16.31
CA TRP A 319 16.75 -5.11 15.54
C TRP A 319 17.28 -6.44 16.05
N ARG A 320 17.03 -6.73 17.32
CA ARG A 320 17.48 -7.96 17.98
C ARG A 320 16.45 -8.42 19.01
N PRO A 321 16.48 -9.70 19.42
CA PRO A 321 15.52 -10.23 20.39
C PRO A 321 15.47 -9.45 21.72
N ALA A 322 16.59 -8.83 22.13
CA ALA A 322 16.67 -8.04 23.36
C ALA A 322 15.89 -6.71 23.31
N ASP A 323 15.44 -6.28 22.13
CA ASP A 323 14.60 -5.09 21.98
C ASP A 323 13.11 -5.39 22.25
N LEU A 324 12.75 -6.68 22.39
CA LEU A 324 11.42 -7.14 22.78
C LEU A 324 11.33 -7.29 24.31
N PRO A 325 10.17 -7.03 24.92
CA PRO A 325 10.03 -7.12 26.37
C PRO A 325 10.06 -8.58 26.86
N PRO A 326 10.40 -8.84 28.14
CA PRO A 326 10.45 -10.20 28.68
C PRO A 326 9.17 -11.03 28.51
N SER A 327 8.00 -10.37 28.44
CA SER A 327 6.73 -11.03 28.14
C SER A 327 6.69 -11.75 26.80
N GLN A 328 7.61 -11.43 25.89
CA GLN A 328 7.70 -11.98 24.54
C GLN A 328 8.71 -13.12 24.37
N ALA A 329 9.42 -13.49 25.44
CA ALA A 329 10.46 -14.52 25.41
C ALA A 329 9.93 -15.92 25.02
N GLY A 330 8.65 -16.20 25.26
CA GLY A 330 8.02 -17.49 24.95
C GLY A 330 7.26 -17.55 23.62
N VAL A 331 7.21 -16.45 22.87
CA VAL A 331 6.42 -16.38 21.62
C VAL A 331 7.17 -17.04 20.48
N GLN A 332 6.50 -17.97 19.79
CA GLN A 332 7.05 -18.65 18.62
C GLN A 332 6.92 -17.73 17.40
N ARG A 333 8.02 -17.55 16.67
CA ARG A 333 8.06 -16.61 15.55
C ARG A 333 8.39 -17.32 14.25
N TYR A 334 7.65 -16.94 13.22
CA TYR A 334 7.78 -17.47 11.86
C TYR A 334 7.82 -16.31 10.88
N SER A 335 8.45 -16.54 9.73
CA SER A 335 8.40 -15.60 8.61
C SER A 335 8.27 -16.35 7.29
N MET A 336 7.78 -15.66 6.26
CA MET A 336 7.86 -16.11 4.87
C MET A 336 7.88 -14.87 3.97
N THR A 337 8.86 -14.81 3.06
CA THR A 337 8.95 -13.77 2.04
C THR A 337 9.27 -14.44 0.71
N ALA A 338 8.51 -14.13 -0.33
CA ALA A 338 8.75 -14.68 -1.65
C ALA A 338 10.00 -14.04 -2.26
N PRO A 339 10.80 -14.81 -3.02
CA PRO A 339 12.00 -14.26 -3.62
C PRO A 339 11.68 -13.10 -4.59
N LEU A 340 12.50 -12.04 -4.56
CA LEU A 340 12.31 -10.79 -5.30
C LEU A 340 10.98 -10.06 -5.02
N ASP A 341 10.38 -10.29 -3.85
CA ASP A 341 9.34 -9.38 -3.36
C ASP A 341 9.91 -7.96 -3.20
N PRO A 342 9.27 -6.91 -3.76
CA PRO A 342 9.73 -5.52 -3.61
C PRO A 342 9.85 -5.06 -2.15
N ILE A 343 9.21 -5.74 -1.20
CA ILE A 343 9.29 -5.44 0.23
C ILE A 343 10.72 -5.62 0.78
N VAL A 344 11.57 -6.41 0.12
CA VAL A 344 13.01 -6.54 0.42
C VAL A 344 13.73 -5.18 0.37
N LEU A 345 13.26 -4.23 -0.46
CA LEU A 345 13.83 -2.87 -0.48
C LEU A 345 13.46 -2.05 0.77
N ALA A 346 12.35 -2.38 1.44
CA ALA A 346 11.91 -1.78 2.70
C ALA A 346 12.48 -2.51 3.94
N GLN A 347 12.72 -3.83 3.85
CA GLN A 347 13.12 -4.72 4.95
C GLN A 347 14.57 -4.56 5.46
N GLY A 348 15.46 -3.81 4.78
CA GLY A 348 16.86 -3.71 5.21
C GLY A 348 17.63 -2.44 4.83
N ASN A 349 17.27 -1.75 3.75
CA ASN A 349 18.05 -0.59 3.27
C ASN A 349 17.70 0.73 3.97
N ALA A 350 16.71 0.74 4.86
CA ALA A 350 16.32 1.92 5.63
C ALA A 350 17.08 2.07 6.97
N GLY A 351 17.92 1.10 7.39
CA GLY A 351 18.62 1.17 8.68
C GLY A 351 19.47 2.45 8.86
N ALA A 352 20.06 2.98 7.79
CA ALA A 352 20.80 4.26 7.83
C ALA A 352 19.90 5.51 7.95
N LEU A 353 18.61 5.37 7.65
CA LEU A 353 17.59 6.43 7.67
C LEU A 353 16.59 6.26 8.83
N GLU A 354 16.77 5.25 9.69
CA GLU A 354 15.81 4.98 10.78
C GLU A 354 15.74 6.12 11.79
N TRP A 355 16.87 6.77 12.08
CA TRP A 355 16.89 7.97 12.93
C TRP A 355 16.04 9.13 12.38
N THR A 356 15.66 9.09 11.10
CA THR A 356 14.73 10.06 10.48
C THR A 356 13.26 9.63 10.53
N GLY A 357 12.94 8.48 11.14
CA GLY A 357 11.59 7.90 11.20
C GLY A 357 11.20 7.04 9.99
N ILE A 358 12.16 6.64 9.15
CA ILE A 358 11.95 5.82 7.95
C ILE A 358 12.47 4.40 8.20
N GLY A 359 11.69 3.37 7.86
CA GLY A 359 12.09 1.97 8.02
C GLY A 359 11.38 1.24 9.16
N HIS A 360 11.45 -0.08 9.10
CA HIS A 360 10.56 -0.98 9.84
C HIS A 360 11.32 -2.00 10.72
N GLY A 361 12.53 -1.66 11.15
CA GLY A 361 13.40 -2.56 11.93
C GLY A 361 14.09 -3.62 11.08
N ALA A 362 14.52 -4.69 11.75
CA ALA A 362 15.20 -5.81 11.11
C ALA A 362 14.31 -6.59 10.14
N ASP A 363 14.96 -7.28 9.20
CA ASP A 363 14.34 -8.28 8.33
C ASP A 363 13.89 -9.51 9.15
N PRO A 364 12.59 -9.86 9.16
CA PRO A 364 12.08 -11.02 9.89
C PRO A 364 12.72 -12.34 9.47
N ASP A 365 13.13 -12.50 8.21
CA ASP A 365 13.68 -13.76 7.69
C ASP A 365 15.07 -14.07 8.25
N THR A 366 15.80 -13.03 8.67
CA THR A 366 17.13 -13.17 9.27
C THR A 366 17.15 -12.85 10.77
N PHE A 367 15.99 -12.57 11.37
CA PHE A 367 15.90 -12.20 12.78
C PHE A 367 16.17 -13.42 13.68
N PRO A 368 17.10 -13.35 14.64
CA PRO A 368 17.44 -14.50 15.47
C PRO A 368 16.24 -15.09 16.22
N GLY A 369 16.02 -16.40 16.06
CA GLY A 369 14.92 -17.12 16.70
C GLY A 369 13.61 -17.14 15.90
N VAL A 370 13.57 -16.55 14.70
CA VAL A 370 12.48 -16.72 13.74
C VAL A 370 12.73 -17.96 12.89
N THR A 371 11.67 -18.73 12.66
CA THR A 371 11.68 -19.86 11.72
C THR A 371 11.19 -19.39 10.35
N GLU A 372 12.10 -19.32 9.38
CA GLU A 372 11.76 -18.97 8.00
C GLU A 372 11.03 -20.13 7.32
N LEU A 373 9.92 -19.85 6.63
CA LEU A 373 9.09 -20.80 5.92
C LEU A 373 9.14 -20.51 4.42
N THR A 374 9.09 -21.56 3.59
CA THR A 374 9.04 -21.38 2.14
C THR A 374 7.69 -20.82 1.68
N THR A 375 7.70 -19.95 0.67
CA THR A 375 6.46 -19.54 -0.02
C THR A 375 6.05 -20.51 -1.12
N GLY A 376 6.97 -21.34 -1.62
CA GLY A 376 6.70 -22.44 -2.55
C GLY A 376 5.97 -22.02 -3.83
N ARG A 377 4.91 -22.76 -4.18
CA ARG A 377 4.12 -22.60 -5.40
C ARG A 377 2.74 -22.01 -5.13
N ASP A 378 2.22 -21.30 -6.13
CA ASP A 378 0.84 -20.83 -6.16
C ASP A 378 -0.13 -22.01 -6.40
N ALA A 379 -1.43 -21.73 -6.31
CA ALA A 379 -2.48 -22.74 -6.54
C ALA A 379 -2.50 -23.32 -7.97
N ALA A 380 -1.83 -22.67 -8.93
CA ALA A 380 -1.66 -23.16 -10.29
C ALA A 380 -0.36 -23.98 -10.48
N GLY A 381 0.44 -24.14 -9.42
CA GLY A 381 1.70 -24.88 -9.43
C GLY A 381 2.91 -24.07 -9.91
N ASN A 382 2.77 -22.76 -10.15
CA ASN A 382 3.89 -21.90 -10.53
C ASN A 382 4.67 -21.48 -9.29
N VAL A 383 5.99 -21.30 -9.43
CA VAL A 383 6.80 -20.76 -8.33
C VAL A 383 6.34 -19.35 -8.00
N GLN A 384 6.09 -19.08 -6.72
CA GLN A 384 5.78 -17.73 -6.25
C GLN A 384 7.06 -16.90 -6.25
N TRP A 385 7.08 -15.87 -7.08
CA TRP A 385 8.25 -15.03 -7.29
C TRP A 385 7.84 -13.63 -7.74
N GLY A 386 8.60 -12.64 -7.30
CA GLY A 386 8.51 -11.26 -7.77
C GLY A 386 7.28 -10.52 -7.24
N LEU A 387 6.97 -9.38 -7.87
CA LEU A 387 5.94 -8.46 -7.41
C LEU A 387 4.54 -9.10 -7.21
N SER A 388 4.13 -10.04 -8.06
CA SER A 388 2.80 -10.66 -7.96
C SER A 388 2.65 -11.62 -6.78
N SER A 389 3.76 -12.16 -6.22
CA SER A 389 3.67 -13.04 -5.05
C SER A 389 3.33 -12.30 -3.76
N HIS A 390 3.58 -10.98 -3.69
CA HIS A 390 3.36 -10.19 -2.47
C HIS A 390 1.98 -10.41 -1.84
N SER A 391 0.92 -10.46 -2.65
CA SER A 391 -0.42 -10.86 -2.20
C SER A 391 -0.81 -12.25 -2.68
N GLY A 392 -0.09 -12.80 -3.65
CA GLY A 392 -0.26 -14.18 -4.13
C GLY A 392 -0.08 -15.21 -3.00
N VAL A 393 0.82 -14.94 -2.05
CA VAL A 393 1.09 -15.85 -0.93
C VAL A 393 -0.09 -16.06 0.02
N LEU A 394 -1.08 -15.16 -0.03
CA LEU A 394 -2.29 -15.26 0.77
C LEU A 394 -3.38 -16.10 0.08
N LYS A 395 -3.18 -16.54 -1.17
CA LYS A 395 -4.23 -17.22 -1.93
C LYS A 395 -4.40 -18.67 -1.44
N PRO A 396 -5.64 -19.10 -1.14
CA PRO A 396 -5.93 -20.48 -0.77
C PRO A 396 -5.41 -21.48 -1.80
N GLY A 397 -4.87 -22.61 -1.32
CA GLY A 397 -4.31 -23.66 -2.16
C GLY A 397 -2.86 -23.41 -2.64
N SER A 398 -2.23 -22.31 -2.22
CA SER A 398 -0.78 -22.12 -2.36
C SER A 398 0.00 -22.74 -1.20
N ASP A 399 1.26 -23.10 -1.42
CA ASP A 399 2.13 -23.66 -0.38
C ASP A 399 2.31 -22.68 0.81
N SER A 400 2.41 -21.38 0.52
CA SER A 400 2.47 -20.33 1.54
C SER A 400 1.19 -20.24 2.37
N TRP A 401 0.01 -20.38 1.76
CA TRP A 401 -1.25 -20.38 2.49
C TRP A 401 -1.38 -21.61 3.39
N GLU A 402 -0.91 -22.78 2.93
CA GLU A 402 -0.83 -23.99 3.75
C GLU A 402 0.11 -23.79 4.95
N ASN A 403 1.24 -23.09 4.76
CA ASN A 403 2.12 -22.71 5.87
C ASN A 403 1.44 -21.73 6.84
N ILE A 404 0.67 -20.74 6.36
CA ILE A 404 -0.12 -19.84 7.23
C ILE A 404 -1.12 -20.66 8.07
N TYR A 405 -1.82 -21.60 7.45
CA TYR A 405 -2.77 -22.48 8.14
C TYR A 405 -2.07 -23.43 9.12
N GLY A 406 -0.89 -23.95 8.76
CA GLY A 406 -0.03 -24.78 9.61
C GLY A 406 0.40 -24.05 10.88
N VAL A 407 0.92 -22.82 10.74
CA VAL A 407 1.30 -21.98 11.90
C VAL A 407 0.07 -21.66 12.76
N LEU A 408 -1.05 -21.30 12.15
CA LEU A 408 -2.29 -20.98 12.86
C LEU A 408 -2.79 -22.16 13.71
N THR A 409 -2.75 -23.37 13.17
CA THR A 409 -3.31 -24.57 13.80
C THR A 409 -2.29 -25.38 14.61
N GLY A 410 -1.00 -25.03 14.53
CA GLY A 410 0.09 -25.86 15.06
C GLY A 410 0.29 -27.15 14.28
N GLY A 411 -0.11 -27.15 13.00
CA GLY A 411 0.02 -28.26 12.07
C GLY A 411 1.38 -28.28 11.36
N HIS A 412 1.40 -28.95 10.21
CA HIS A 412 2.61 -29.07 9.39
C HIS A 412 2.98 -27.72 8.78
N VAL A 413 4.27 -27.38 8.79
CA VAL A 413 4.86 -26.25 8.09
C VAL A 413 6.09 -26.72 7.31
N THR A 414 6.43 -26.00 6.24
CA THR A 414 7.61 -26.28 5.41
C THR A 414 8.62 -25.16 5.63
N GLU A 415 9.69 -25.46 6.36
CA GLU A 415 10.79 -24.53 6.59
C GLU A 415 11.55 -24.21 5.30
N ALA A 416 12.05 -22.98 5.19
CA ALA A 416 12.94 -22.59 4.12
C ALA A 416 14.28 -23.35 4.24
N PRO A 417 14.94 -23.68 3.11
CA PRO A 417 16.26 -24.31 3.16
C PRO A 417 17.25 -23.42 3.91
N VAL A 418 17.95 -23.96 4.91
CA VAL A 418 19.04 -23.25 5.59
C VAL A 418 20.07 -22.81 4.54
N PRO A 419 20.43 -21.52 4.44
CA PRO A 419 21.47 -21.08 3.52
C PRO A 419 22.77 -21.83 3.82
N VAL A 420 23.23 -22.65 2.88
CA VAL A 420 24.57 -23.25 2.97
C VAL A 420 25.55 -22.09 2.85
N PRO A 421 26.48 -21.87 3.80
CA PRO A 421 27.49 -20.83 3.66
C PRO A 421 28.22 -21.06 2.34
N ALA A 422 28.23 -20.05 1.47
CA ALA A 422 29.05 -20.10 0.26
C ALA A 422 30.50 -20.28 0.70
N VAL A 423 31.04 -21.48 0.52
CA VAL A 423 32.48 -21.70 0.55
C VAL A 423 33.02 -20.96 -0.68
N LEU A 424 33.45 -19.72 -0.47
CA LEU A 424 34.17 -18.98 -1.51
C LEU A 424 35.46 -19.76 -1.82
N PRO A 425 35.70 -20.15 -3.09
CA PRO A 425 36.94 -20.80 -3.49
C PRO A 425 38.16 -19.88 -3.39
#